data_AF-A0A1V6U460-F1
#
_entry.id   AF-A0A1V6U460-F1
#
_cell.length_a   1.000
_cell.length_b   1.000
_cell.length_c   1.000
_cell.angle_alpha   90.00
_cell.angle_beta   90.00
_cell.angle_gamma   90.00
#
_symmetry.space_group_name_H-M   'P 1'
#
loop_
_entity.id
_entity.type
_entity.pdbx_description
1 polymer ?
#
loop_
_entity_poly.entity_id
_entity_poly.type
_entity_poly.pdbx_seq_one_letter_code
_entity_poly.pdbx_strand_id
1 'polypeptide(L)'
;MSINKPSQQPHDIFLINELLENILLHTDMRTLLTSAQRVSRVWNTMVRTSVRLQESLFFKPSKFEISDPSQRLRNPLLEDILWAQFFLKQQQTSESRITDVSRFPLREPERRKLKFYLRKDASWKRMLLQQPPTSSIGVLEIIKRSDSEFTKLSTSPNNFLRMGDILTLLQGGSTLIPTRNKWILWSGRSRIRMPLNFECWTPKWVYEPSTLRPVQEWIPENIDWDSLRLEVASMYLNDFDCGVVIVSERRQLLFQGEDRVHKESKLDRRLEKAFGECQVEVGRKHINHSWIPIKGVGADRRWILRPCSATPLVPTMSDSSEASDSGSMSSFSLSI
;
A
#
# COMPACT_ATOMS: atom_id res chain seq x y z
N MET A 1 20.32 46.24 38.55
CA MET A 1 20.46 44.82 38.90
C MET A 1 20.27 43.99 37.64
N SER A 2 21.37 43.54 37.02
CA SER A 2 21.29 42.63 35.87
C SER A 2 21.03 41.23 36.39
N ILE A 3 19.85 40.70 36.11
CA ILE A 3 19.50 39.30 36.38
C ILE A 3 20.33 38.47 35.40
N ASN A 4 21.43 37.90 35.87
CA ASN A 4 22.14 36.84 35.15
C ASN A 4 21.16 35.67 34.96
N LYS A 5 20.62 35.54 33.74
CA LYS A 5 19.95 34.32 33.32
C LYS A 5 21.01 33.21 33.42
N PRO A 6 20.84 32.18 34.27
CA PRO A 6 21.77 31.05 34.21
C PRO A 6 21.71 30.52 32.79
N SER A 7 22.87 30.40 32.14
CA SER A 7 22.98 29.64 30.92
C SER A 7 22.48 28.24 31.25
N GLN A 8 21.27 27.90 30.81
CA GLN A 8 20.71 26.56 30.96
C GLN A 8 21.60 25.64 30.13
N GLN A 9 22.62 25.08 30.79
CA GLN A 9 23.43 24.04 30.17
C GLN A 9 22.51 22.84 29.94
N PRO A 10 22.59 22.22 28.76
CA PRO A 10 21.82 21.02 28.49
C PRO A 10 22.23 19.95 29.51
N HIS A 11 21.24 19.23 30.05
CA HIS A 11 21.49 18.16 30.99
C HIS A 11 22.45 17.14 30.38
N ASP A 12 23.43 16.66 31.15
CA ASP A 12 24.54 15.81 30.67
C ASP A 12 24.07 14.54 29.94
N ILE A 13 22.86 14.08 30.26
CA ILE A 13 22.21 12.95 29.59
C ILE A 13 22.09 13.12 28.07
N PHE A 14 21.95 14.36 27.57
CA PHE A 14 21.86 14.66 26.14
C PHE A 14 23.22 14.73 25.44
N LEU A 15 24.33 14.62 26.20
CA LEU A 15 25.69 14.54 25.67
C LEU A 15 26.12 13.10 25.39
N ILE A 16 25.41 12.11 25.95
CA ILE A 16 25.64 10.69 25.71
C ILE A 16 24.85 10.28 24.46
N ASN A 17 25.55 9.97 23.37
CA ASN A 17 24.94 9.72 22.07
C ASN A 17 23.96 8.53 22.09
N GLU A 18 24.28 7.47 22.83
CA GLU A 18 23.47 6.26 22.95
C GLU A 18 22.14 6.54 23.67
N LEU A 19 22.19 7.36 24.73
CA LEU A 19 20.99 7.76 25.47
C LEU A 19 20.15 8.73 24.65
N LEU A 20 20.80 9.70 24.00
CA LEU A 20 20.11 10.62 23.10
C LEU A 20 19.42 9.87 21.95
N GLU A 21 20.11 8.92 21.30
CA GLU A 21 19.53 8.09 20.24
C GLU A 21 18.29 7.33 20.74
N ASN A 22 18.38 6.69 21.90
CA ASN A 22 17.24 5.96 22.48
C ASN A 22 16.07 6.89 22.81
N ILE A 23 16.32 8.08 23.38
CA ILE A 23 15.26 9.07 23.64
C ILE A 23 14.58 9.50 22.33
N LEU A 24 15.39 9.79 21.30
CA LEU A 24 14.87 10.18 19.99
C LEU A 24 14.07 9.05 19.33
N LEU A 25 14.46 7.79 19.50
CA LEU A 25 13.71 6.65 18.96
C LEU A 25 12.29 6.52 19.56
N HIS A 26 12.10 6.99 20.79
CA HIS A 26 10.78 7.03 21.44
C HIS A 26 9.98 8.31 21.16
N THR A 27 10.50 9.20 20.32
CA THR A 27 9.82 10.42 19.90
C THR A 27 9.01 10.19 18.63
N ASP A 28 7.88 10.90 18.47
CA ASP A 28 7.06 10.77 17.27
C ASP A 28 7.81 11.24 15.99
N MET A 29 7.51 10.56 14.88
CA MET A 29 8.15 10.78 13.59
C MET A 29 8.09 12.25 13.13
N ARG A 30 6.96 12.94 13.34
CA ARG A 30 6.80 14.32 12.87
C ARG A 30 7.71 15.26 13.66
N THR A 31 7.76 15.12 14.99
CA THR A 31 8.65 15.88 15.86
C THR A 31 10.12 15.66 15.48
N LEU A 32 10.52 14.42 15.18
CA LEU A 32 11.86 14.12 14.69
C LEU A 32 12.18 14.82 13.35
N LEU A 33 11.24 14.81 12.42
CA LEU A 33 11.41 15.40 11.09
C LEU A 33 11.39 16.93 11.09
N THR A 34 10.67 17.58 12.00
CA THR A 34 10.48 19.04 11.97
C THR A 34 11.20 19.79 13.07
N SER A 35 11.23 19.25 14.29
CA SER A 35 11.59 19.98 15.51
C SER A 35 12.94 19.53 16.07
N ALA A 36 13.13 18.23 16.25
CA ALA A 36 14.35 17.65 16.86
C ALA A 36 15.62 18.06 16.12
N GLN A 37 15.59 18.03 14.78
CA GLN A 37 16.72 18.43 13.93
C GLN A 37 17.10 19.91 14.02
N ARG A 38 16.27 20.75 14.66
CA ARG A 38 16.49 22.19 14.81
C ARG A 38 16.92 22.60 16.22
N VAL A 39 16.99 21.64 17.16
CA VAL A 39 17.40 21.87 18.55
C VAL A 39 18.89 22.17 18.63
N SER A 40 19.73 21.33 18.01
CA SER A 40 21.18 21.50 17.99
C SER A 40 21.82 20.79 16.78
N ARG A 41 23.10 21.09 16.50
CA ARG A 41 23.88 20.37 15.48
C ARG A 41 24.06 18.89 15.83
N VAL A 42 24.17 18.56 17.11
CA VAL A 42 24.30 17.18 17.61
C VAL A 42 23.04 16.39 17.29
N TRP A 43 21.86 16.92 17.63
CA TRP A 43 20.57 16.28 17.34
C TRP A 43 20.33 16.12 15.84
N ASN A 44 20.65 17.16 15.05
CA ASN A 44 20.55 17.10 13.59
C ASN A 44 21.43 15.98 13.01
N THR A 45 22.67 15.90 13.48
CA THR A 45 23.63 14.87 13.04
C THR A 45 23.12 13.49 13.44
N MET A 46 22.71 13.30 14.71
CA MET A 46 22.19 12.02 15.23
C MET A 46 21.01 11.51 14.40
N VAL A 47 20.00 12.36 14.16
CA VAL A 47 18.83 12.00 13.37
C VAL A 47 19.19 11.61 11.93
N ARG A 48 20.21 12.23 11.34
CA ARG A 48 20.62 12.00 9.94
C ARG A 48 21.56 10.81 9.75
N THR A 49 22.42 10.52 10.72
CA THR A 49 23.48 9.51 10.59
C THR A 49 23.17 8.19 11.28
N SER A 50 22.39 8.20 12.36
CA SER A 50 21.95 6.98 13.05
C SER A 50 21.21 6.06 12.11
N VAL A 51 21.65 4.80 12.02
CA VAL A 51 20.95 3.79 11.23
C VAL A 51 19.58 3.49 11.82
N ARG A 52 19.48 3.35 13.15
CA ARG A 52 18.22 3.02 13.85
C ARG A 52 17.17 4.11 13.66
N LEU A 53 17.55 5.38 13.75
CA LEU A 53 16.63 6.50 13.50
C LEU A 53 16.29 6.62 12.00
N GLN A 54 17.25 6.39 11.10
CA GLN A 54 16.96 6.43 9.67
C GLN A 54 16.04 5.28 9.23
N GLU A 55 16.14 4.12 9.87
CA GLU A 55 15.20 3.01 9.72
C GLU A 55 13.83 3.38 10.30
N SER A 56 13.74 3.87 11.55
CA SER A 56 12.43 4.24 12.13
C SER A 56 11.71 5.38 11.38
N LEU A 57 12.47 6.27 10.74
CA LEU A 57 11.99 7.34 9.86
C LEU A 57 11.79 6.90 8.41
N PHE A 58 11.89 5.61 8.11
CA PHE A 58 11.68 5.04 6.77
C PHE A 58 12.65 5.58 5.71
N PHE A 59 13.77 6.21 6.06
CA PHE A 59 14.77 6.65 5.07
C PHE A 59 15.67 5.50 4.60
N LYS A 60 15.95 4.57 5.51
CA LYS A 60 16.75 3.36 5.26
C LYS A 60 15.90 2.09 5.37
N PRO A 61 16.25 1.05 4.60
CA PRO A 61 15.60 -0.25 4.68
C PRO A 61 15.87 -0.86 6.07
N SER A 62 14.82 -1.31 6.73
CA SER A 62 14.96 -2.11 7.95
C SER A 62 15.41 -3.52 7.57
N LYS A 63 16.30 -4.10 8.39
CA LYS A 63 16.76 -5.49 8.25
C LYS A 63 15.86 -6.51 8.95
N PHE A 64 14.79 -6.08 9.63
CA PHE A 64 13.89 -7.00 10.30
C PHE A 64 13.15 -7.84 9.26
N GLU A 65 13.43 -9.13 9.26
CA GLU A 65 12.62 -10.09 8.52
C GLU A 65 11.28 -10.26 9.24
N ILE A 66 10.21 -10.20 8.47
CA ILE A 66 8.86 -10.35 8.99
C ILE A 66 8.32 -11.70 8.56
N SER A 67 7.91 -12.51 9.54
CA SER A 67 7.25 -13.80 9.29
C SER A 67 5.78 -13.66 8.89
N ASP A 68 5.11 -12.59 9.33
CA ASP A 68 3.68 -12.35 9.07
C ASP A 68 3.45 -10.97 8.40
N PRO A 69 2.86 -10.91 7.18
CA PRO A 69 2.52 -9.65 6.51
C PRO A 69 1.77 -8.61 7.37
N SER A 70 1.04 -9.02 8.41
CA SER A 70 0.35 -8.11 9.34
C SER A 70 1.30 -7.21 10.15
N GLN A 71 2.55 -7.64 10.34
CA GLN A 71 3.56 -6.89 11.10
C GLN A 71 4.25 -5.81 10.26
N ARG A 72 3.91 -5.69 8.97
CA ARG A 72 4.47 -4.67 8.08
C ARG A 72 4.09 -3.28 8.59
N LEU A 73 5.12 -2.46 8.77
CA LEU A 73 4.94 -1.07 9.16
C LEU A 73 4.76 -0.23 7.90
N ARG A 74 3.59 0.37 7.76
CA ARG A 74 3.28 1.30 6.67
C ARG A 74 3.70 2.71 7.08
N ASN A 75 4.27 3.49 6.16
CA ASN A 75 4.69 4.86 6.46
C ASN A 75 3.47 5.73 6.81
N PRO A 76 3.36 6.22 8.05
CA PRO A 76 2.16 6.92 8.53
C PRO A 76 1.94 8.27 7.85
N LEU A 77 2.99 8.87 7.26
CA LEU A 77 2.85 10.16 6.57
C LEU A 77 2.17 10.03 5.21
N LEU A 78 2.11 8.82 4.62
CA LEU A 78 1.57 8.66 3.27
C LEU A 78 0.11 9.07 3.21
N GLU A 79 -0.63 8.74 4.26
CA GLU A 79 -2.01 9.14 4.41
C GLU A 79 -2.20 10.65 4.20
N ASP A 80 -1.49 11.48 4.96
CA ASP A 80 -1.64 12.93 4.88
C ASP A 80 -1.31 13.46 3.48
N ILE A 81 -0.30 12.85 2.84
CA ILE A 81 0.17 13.24 1.52
C ILE A 81 -0.85 12.87 0.45
N LEU A 82 -1.42 11.67 0.49
CA LEU A 82 -2.45 11.21 -0.44
C LEU A 82 -3.69 12.09 -0.36
N TRP A 83 -4.13 12.37 0.87
CA TRP A 83 -5.24 13.29 1.11
C TRP A 83 -4.93 14.68 0.59
N ALA A 84 -3.76 15.22 0.90
CA ALA A 84 -3.34 16.52 0.39
C ALA A 84 -3.41 16.57 -1.15
N GLN A 85 -2.88 15.56 -1.86
CA GLN A 85 -2.97 15.51 -3.33
C GLN A 85 -4.41 15.47 -3.83
N PHE A 86 -5.25 14.64 -3.22
CA PHE A 86 -6.63 14.47 -3.65
C PHE A 86 -7.43 15.78 -3.53
N PHE A 87 -7.31 16.48 -2.40
CA PHE A 87 -8.03 17.74 -2.19
C PHE A 87 -7.55 18.86 -3.13
N LEU A 88 -6.27 18.92 -3.48
CA LEU A 88 -5.77 19.90 -4.45
C LEU A 88 -6.33 19.68 -5.84
N LYS A 89 -6.50 18.42 -6.26
CA LYS A 89 -7.11 18.11 -7.55
C LYS A 89 -8.54 18.62 -7.62
N GLN A 90 -9.33 18.41 -6.56
CA GLN A 90 -10.73 18.86 -6.53
C GLN A 90 -10.83 20.38 -6.70
N GLN A 91 -9.96 21.16 -6.06
CA GLN A 91 -9.98 22.62 -6.16
C GLN A 91 -9.62 23.15 -7.55
N GLN A 92 -8.81 22.42 -8.32
CA GLN A 92 -8.37 22.86 -9.65
C GLN A 92 -9.39 22.54 -10.76
N THR A 93 -10.28 21.57 -10.54
CA THR A 93 -11.41 21.30 -11.44
C THR A 93 -12.52 22.33 -11.24
N SER A 94 -12.51 23.39 -12.04
CA SER A 94 -13.47 24.52 -12.02
C SER A 94 -14.93 24.16 -12.36
N GLU A 95 -15.32 22.88 -12.41
CA GLU A 95 -16.63 22.42 -12.90
C GLU A 95 -17.53 21.76 -11.85
N SER A 96 -17.22 21.78 -10.55
CA SER A 96 -18.14 21.18 -9.56
C SER A 96 -19.30 22.13 -9.20
N ARG A 97 -20.32 22.18 -10.06
CA ARG A 97 -21.71 22.48 -9.66
C ARG A 97 -22.27 21.30 -8.85
N ILE A 98 -21.67 20.99 -7.71
CA ILE A 98 -22.17 19.97 -6.77
C ILE A 98 -22.35 20.64 -5.43
N THR A 99 -23.60 21.00 -5.15
CA THR A 99 -24.08 21.55 -3.86
C THR A 99 -24.02 20.55 -2.70
N ASP A 100 -23.54 19.32 -2.92
CA ASP A 100 -23.47 18.25 -1.90
C ASP A 100 -22.04 17.78 -1.53
N VAL A 101 -20.96 18.39 -2.04
CA VAL A 101 -19.58 18.11 -1.55
C VAL A 101 -19.26 18.91 -0.28
N SER A 102 -20.30 19.39 0.41
CA SER A 102 -20.21 20.13 1.67
C SER A 102 -19.81 19.26 2.88
N ARG A 103 -19.58 17.95 2.72
CA ARG A 103 -19.23 17.07 3.85
C ARG A 103 -17.75 17.01 4.24
N PHE A 104 -16.81 17.54 3.46
CA PHE A 104 -15.42 17.61 3.92
C PHE A 104 -14.70 18.90 3.48
N PRO A 105 -15.08 20.07 4.04
CA PRO A 105 -14.16 21.18 4.09
C PRO A 105 -13.04 20.81 5.07
N LEU A 106 -11.86 20.43 4.55
CA LEU A 106 -10.63 20.46 5.36
C LEU A 106 -10.62 21.80 6.10
N ARG A 107 -10.52 21.77 7.43
CA ARG A 107 -10.51 23.01 8.22
C ARG A 107 -9.32 23.85 7.76
N GLU A 108 -9.42 25.18 7.82
CA GLU A 108 -8.33 26.12 7.44
C GLU A 108 -6.91 25.75 7.94
N PRO A 109 -6.72 25.15 9.13
CA PRO A 109 -5.41 24.66 9.56
C PRO A 109 -4.82 23.55 8.67
N GLU A 110 -5.66 22.66 8.14
CA GLU A 110 -5.25 21.54 7.29
C GLU A 110 -4.91 22.02 5.89
N ARG A 111 -5.69 22.97 5.33
CA ARG A 111 -5.35 23.66 4.07
C ARG A 111 -3.97 24.32 4.12
N ARG A 112 -3.65 24.99 5.22
CA ARG A 112 -2.33 25.59 5.41
C ARG A 112 -1.21 24.55 5.49
N LYS A 113 -1.50 23.29 5.86
CA LYS A 113 -0.52 22.20 5.90
C LYS A 113 -0.19 21.64 4.52
N LEU A 114 -1.15 21.65 3.58
CA LEU A 114 -0.95 21.11 2.22
C LEU A 114 0.30 21.66 1.52
N LYS A 115 0.53 22.97 1.56
CA LYS A 115 1.69 23.60 0.91
C LYS A 115 3.05 23.09 1.42
N PHE A 116 3.11 22.58 2.66
CA PHE A 116 4.34 22.01 3.22
C PHE A 116 4.59 20.59 2.71
N TYR A 117 3.52 19.79 2.58
CA TYR A 117 3.63 18.48 1.95
C TYR A 117 4.09 18.61 0.49
N LEU A 118 3.57 19.59 -0.27
CA LEU A 118 3.90 19.75 -1.69
C LEU A 118 5.31 20.25 -2.03
N ARG A 119 6.12 20.65 -1.04
CA ARG A 119 7.43 21.26 -1.32
C ARG A 119 8.29 20.35 -2.18
N LYS A 120 8.99 20.92 -3.17
CA LYS A 120 9.79 20.16 -4.15
C LYS A 120 10.86 19.31 -3.45
N ASP A 121 11.49 19.88 -2.43
CA ASP A 121 12.61 19.38 -1.63
C ASP A 121 12.18 18.68 -0.33
N ALA A 122 10.90 18.38 -0.15
CA ALA A 122 10.42 17.76 1.08
C ALA A 122 11.09 16.40 1.31
N SER A 123 11.73 16.25 2.48
CA SER A 123 12.50 15.05 2.83
C SER A 123 11.66 13.78 2.76
N TRP A 124 10.37 13.87 3.09
CA TRP A 124 9.46 12.73 3.08
C TRP A 124 9.40 12.00 1.73
N LYS A 125 9.68 12.68 0.60
CA LYS A 125 9.69 12.05 -0.73
C LYS A 125 10.71 10.93 -0.85
N ARG A 126 11.78 11.00 -0.06
CA ARG A 126 12.83 10.00 0.00
C ARG A 126 12.53 8.86 0.98
N MET A 127 11.48 8.98 1.80
CA MET A 127 11.09 7.91 2.70
C MET A 127 10.50 6.75 1.90
N LEU A 128 10.67 5.55 2.43
CA LEU A 128 10.07 4.30 1.95
C LEU A 128 8.57 4.31 2.22
N LEU A 129 7.83 3.55 1.41
CA LEU A 129 6.40 3.33 1.61
C LEU A 129 6.11 2.49 2.86
N GLN A 130 6.97 1.52 3.15
CA GLN A 130 6.76 0.54 4.20
C GLN A 130 8.08 -0.07 4.67
N GLN A 131 8.01 -0.84 5.75
CA GLN A 131 9.06 -1.72 6.25
C GLN A 131 8.51 -3.12 6.57
N PRO A 132 9.14 -4.21 6.09
CA PRO A 132 10.26 -4.25 5.15
C PRO A 132 9.93 -3.56 3.83
N PRO A 133 10.91 -2.91 3.21
CA PRO A 133 10.68 -2.20 1.98
C PRO A 133 10.39 -3.16 0.83
N THR A 134 9.53 -2.71 -0.08
CA THR A 134 9.17 -3.46 -1.29
C THR A 134 9.60 -2.71 -2.54
N SER A 135 9.89 -3.46 -3.59
CA SER A 135 10.13 -2.97 -4.95
C SER A 135 8.99 -3.39 -5.89
N SER A 136 7.83 -3.77 -5.36
CA SER A 136 6.76 -4.41 -6.11
C SER A 136 5.47 -3.61 -6.07
N ILE A 137 4.81 -3.49 -7.21
CA ILE A 137 3.46 -2.92 -7.32
C ILE A 137 2.53 -3.96 -7.94
N GLY A 138 1.27 -3.95 -7.50
CA GLY A 138 0.22 -4.79 -8.07
C GLY A 138 -0.70 -3.99 -8.97
N VAL A 139 -1.23 -4.62 -10.00
CA VAL A 139 -2.25 -4.03 -10.87
C VAL A 139 -3.38 -5.03 -11.04
N LEU A 140 -4.58 -4.60 -10.71
CA LEU A 140 -5.81 -5.35 -10.91
C LEU A 140 -6.56 -4.77 -12.10
N GLU A 141 -6.49 -5.44 -13.25
CA GLU A 141 -7.16 -5.02 -14.48
C GLU A 141 -8.58 -5.58 -14.52
N ILE A 142 -9.59 -4.71 -14.62
CA ILE A 142 -10.98 -5.09 -14.75
C ILE A 142 -11.26 -5.47 -16.21
N ILE A 143 -11.59 -6.73 -16.45
CA ILE A 143 -11.89 -7.23 -17.80
C ILE A 143 -13.39 -7.17 -18.07
N LYS A 144 -14.19 -7.66 -17.11
CA LYS A 144 -15.66 -7.67 -17.12
C LYS A 144 -16.19 -7.46 -15.70
N ARG A 145 -17.52 -7.50 -15.50
CA ARG A 145 -18.14 -7.30 -14.19
C ARG A 145 -17.63 -8.27 -13.12
N SER A 146 -17.46 -9.55 -13.43
CA SER A 146 -17.00 -10.59 -12.49
C SER A 146 -15.50 -10.90 -12.59
N ASP A 147 -14.86 -10.47 -13.68
CA ASP A 147 -13.55 -11.00 -14.08
C ASP A 147 -12.50 -9.90 -13.97
N SER A 148 -11.39 -10.25 -13.33
CA SER A 148 -10.23 -9.38 -13.19
C SER A 148 -8.95 -10.18 -13.38
N GLU A 149 -7.91 -9.51 -13.83
CA GLU A 149 -6.58 -10.08 -13.99
C GLU A 149 -5.61 -9.32 -13.09
N PHE A 150 -4.78 -10.05 -12.36
CA PHE A 150 -3.76 -9.47 -11.51
C PHE A 150 -2.39 -9.59 -12.15
N THR A 151 -1.69 -8.47 -12.22
CA THR A 151 -0.29 -8.40 -12.63
C THR A 151 0.56 -7.86 -11.49
N LYS A 152 1.60 -8.58 -11.10
CA LYS A 152 2.64 -8.10 -10.19
C LYS A 152 3.83 -7.62 -10.99
N LEU A 153 4.32 -6.45 -10.63
CA LEU A 153 5.45 -5.79 -11.28
C LEU A 153 6.51 -5.51 -10.25
N SER A 154 7.76 -5.78 -10.57
CA SER A 154 8.90 -5.25 -9.86
C SER A 154 9.40 -3.98 -10.54
N THR A 155 9.58 -2.94 -9.73
CA THR A 155 10.38 -1.77 -10.08
C THR A 155 11.86 -2.16 -10.06
N SER A 156 12.72 -1.32 -10.63
CA SER A 156 14.14 -1.63 -10.84
C SER A 156 14.81 -2.33 -9.63
N PRO A 157 15.63 -3.37 -9.85
CA PRO A 157 16.01 -4.37 -8.84
C PRO A 157 16.77 -3.85 -7.61
N ASN A 158 17.27 -2.60 -7.65
CA ASN A 158 18.02 -1.97 -6.56
C ASN A 158 17.30 -0.77 -5.94
N ASN A 159 16.05 -0.49 -6.33
CA ASN A 159 15.31 0.64 -5.82
C ASN A 159 14.00 0.20 -5.16
N PHE A 160 13.90 0.45 -3.86
CA PHE A 160 12.66 0.30 -3.12
C PHE A 160 11.69 1.43 -3.45
N LEU A 161 10.40 1.13 -3.32
CA LEU A 161 9.34 2.10 -3.49
C LEU A 161 9.41 3.19 -2.43
N ARG A 162 9.40 4.44 -2.90
CA ARG A 162 9.43 5.63 -2.07
C ARG A 162 8.16 6.45 -2.24
N MET A 163 7.94 7.29 -1.25
CA MET A 163 6.80 8.20 -1.20
C MET A 163 6.77 9.18 -2.38
N GLY A 164 7.95 9.56 -2.90
CA GLY A 164 8.09 10.40 -4.09
C GLY A 164 7.55 9.75 -5.37
N ASP A 165 7.58 8.42 -5.47
CA ASP A 165 7.11 7.67 -6.63
C ASP A 165 5.57 7.71 -6.68
N ILE A 166 4.93 7.51 -5.52
CA ILE A 166 3.48 7.66 -5.36
C ILE A 166 3.03 9.10 -5.64
N LEU A 167 3.81 10.10 -5.20
CA LEU A 167 3.52 11.48 -5.55
C LEU A 167 3.55 11.69 -7.07
N THR A 168 4.54 11.12 -7.75
CA THR A 168 4.69 11.23 -9.21
C THR A 168 3.50 10.63 -9.95
N LEU A 169 2.95 9.50 -9.47
CA LEU A 169 1.71 8.92 -10.01
C LEU A 169 0.50 9.87 -9.92
N LEU A 170 0.40 10.61 -8.81
CA LEU A 170 -0.78 11.43 -8.50
C LEU A 170 -0.70 12.85 -9.09
N GLN A 171 0.48 13.32 -9.47
CA GLN A 171 0.69 14.66 -10.04
C GLN A 171 0.07 14.85 -11.45
N GLY A 172 -0.10 16.10 -11.87
CA GLY A 172 -0.36 16.48 -13.26
C GLY A 172 -1.66 15.93 -13.86
N GLY A 173 -2.83 16.31 -13.31
CA GLY A 173 -4.13 15.91 -13.87
C GLY A 173 -4.41 14.41 -13.85
N SER A 174 -3.81 13.68 -12.90
CA SER A 174 -3.98 12.23 -12.75
C SER A 174 -5.42 11.84 -12.44
N THR A 175 -5.93 10.84 -13.14
CA THR A 175 -7.22 10.19 -12.85
C THR A 175 -7.12 9.17 -11.72
N LEU A 176 -5.93 8.95 -11.16
CA LEU A 176 -5.74 8.08 -10.00
C LEU A 176 -6.34 8.71 -8.75
N ILE A 177 -7.19 7.94 -8.06
CA ILE A 177 -7.88 8.34 -6.83
C ILE A 177 -7.50 7.35 -5.72
N PRO A 178 -7.01 7.80 -4.56
CA PRO A 178 -6.81 6.93 -3.41
C PRO A 178 -8.16 6.43 -2.87
N THR A 179 -8.21 5.16 -2.45
CA THR A 179 -9.43 4.53 -1.91
C THR A 179 -9.42 4.56 -0.37
N ARG A 180 -10.39 3.91 0.29
CA ARG A 180 -10.40 3.75 1.76
C ARG A 180 -9.16 3.02 2.26
N ASN A 181 -8.76 1.97 1.54
CA ASN A 181 -7.43 1.42 1.72
C ASN A 181 -6.45 2.33 0.95
N LYS A 182 -5.70 3.13 1.70
CA LYS A 182 -4.81 4.18 1.17
C LYS A 182 -3.69 3.63 0.27
N TRP A 183 -3.44 2.32 0.35
CA TRP A 183 -2.48 1.58 -0.47
C TRP A 183 -3.08 1.01 -1.75
N ILE A 184 -4.36 1.29 -1.99
CA ILE A 184 -5.07 0.92 -3.21
C ILE A 184 -5.49 2.20 -3.92
N LEU A 185 -5.08 2.32 -5.18
CA LEU A 185 -5.42 3.44 -6.05
C LEU A 185 -6.37 2.97 -7.15
N TRP A 186 -7.39 3.76 -7.45
CA TRP A 186 -8.31 3.48 -8.53
C TRP A 186 -7.99 4.31 -9.77
N SER A 187 -7.84 3.66 -10.91
CA SER A 187 -7.62 4.26 -12.23
C SER A 187 -8.83 4.03 -13.12
N GLY A 188 -9.60 5.09 -13.36
CA GLY A 188 -10.84 4.98 -14.10
C GLY A 188 -11.22 6.23 -14.88
N ARG A 189 -12.06 6.04 -15.90
CA ARG A 189 -12.86 7.14 -16.48
C ARG A 189 -14.15 7.34 -15.70
N SER A 190 -14.48 6.41 -14.80
CA SER A 190 -15.75 6.43 -14.12
C SER A 190 -15.94 7.77 -13.42
N ARG A 191 -17.13 8.31 -13.66
CA ARG A 191 -17.80 9.25 -12.79
C ARG A 191 -17.95 8.53 -11.44
N ILE A 192 -16.88 8.45 -10.66
CA ILE A 192 -16.96 8.42 -9.19
C ILE A 192 -17.47 9.82 -8.81
N ARG A 193 -18.73 10.08 -9.21
CA ARG A 193 -19.62 11.17 -8.85
C ARG A 193 -20.27 10.88 -7.50
N MET A 194 -20.18 9.64 -7.04
CA MET A 194 -20.33 9.36 -5.63
C MET A 194 -18.98 9.69 -5.00
N PRO A 195 -18.87 10.68 -4.10
CA PRO A 195 -17.74 10.69 -3.19
C PRO A 195 -17.63 9.28 -2.63
N LEU A 196 -16.41 8.79 -2.44
CA LEU A 196 -16.12 7.69 -1.54
C LEU A 196 -16.82 8.04 -0.21
N ASN A 197 -18.10 7.69 -0.05
CA ASN A 197 -18.82 7.89 1.19
C ASN A 197 -18.23 6.83 2.09
N PHE A 198 -17.11 7.14 2.75
CA PHE A 198 -16.37 6.24 3.62
C PHE A 198 -17.26 5.58 4.70
N GLU A 199 -18.47 6.10 4.93
CA GLU A 199 -19.53 5.55 5.78
C GLU A 199 -20.32 4.39 5.17
N CYS A 200 -20.44 4.25 3.84
CA CYS A 200 -21.19 3.17 3.18
C CYS A 200 -20.43 1.83 3.13
N TRP A 201 -19.13 1.86 3.39
CA TRP A 201 -18.21 0.73 3.17
C TRP A 201 -17.84 0.04 4.48
N THR A 202 -18.80 -0.15 5.40
CA THR A 202 -18.58 -1.12 6.47
C THR A 202 -18.35 -2.48 5.79
N PRO A 203 -17.25 -3.21 6.11
CA PRO A 203 -17.04 -4.50 5.50
C PRO A 203 -18.19 -5.42 5.92
N LYS A 204 -19.06 -5.77 4.98
CA LYS A 204 -20.06 -6.85 5.14
C LYS A 204 -19.41 -8.24 5.06
N TRP A 205 -18.08 -8.28 4.95
CA TRP A 205 -17.31 -9.44 4.52
C TRP A 205 -16.17 -9.69 5.52
N VAL A 206 -15.90 -10.96 5.81
CA VAL A 206 -14.78 -11.39 6.67
C VAL A 206 -13.89 -12.29 5.84
N TYR A 207 -12.58 -11.99 5.81
CA TYR A 207 -11.58 -12.82 5.13
C TYR A 207 -11.22 -14.02 6.00
N GLU A 208 -11.25 -15.21 5.41
CA GLU A 208 -10.79 -16.44 6.05
C GLU A 208 -9.85 -17.18 5.08
N PRO A 209 -8.53 -17.25 5.35
CA PRO A 209 -7.59 -18.00 4.53
C PRO A 209 -7.93 -19.49 4.60
N SER A 210 -8.50 -20.05 3.53
CA SER A 210 -9.22 -21.32 3.57
C SER A 210 -8.33 -22.55 3.35
N THR A 211 -8.47 -23.55 4.24
CA THR A 211 -7.95 -24.93 4.14
C THR A 211 -8.95 -25.92 3.53
N LEU A 212 -10.06 -25.45 2.96
CA LEU A 212 -11.23 -26.28 2.59
C LEU A 212 -11.52 -26.24 1.09
N ARG A 213 -11.93 -27.39 0.52
CA ARG A 213 -12.26 -27.59 -0.90
C ARG A 213 -13.42 -26.68 -1.37
N PRO A 214 -13.39 -26.21 -2.63
CA PRO A 214 -14.41 -25.30 -3.15
C PRO A 214 -15.78 -25.98 -3.22
N VAL A 215 -16.80 -25.33 -2.65
CA VAL A 215 -18.22 -25.71 -2.77
C VAL A 215 -18.94 -24.63 -3.58
N GLN A 216 -19.85 -25.10 -4.42
CA GLN A 216 -20.72 -24.41 -5.38
C GLN A 216 -20.82 -22.87 -5.26
N GLU A 217 -20.36 -22.21 -6.33
CA GLU A 217 -20.33 -20.76 -6.51
C GLU A 217 -21.74 -20.15 -6.50
N TRP A 218 -22.06 -19.32 -5.51
CA TRP A 218 -23.31 -18.54 -5.49
C TRP A 218 -23.01 -17.05 -5.43
N ILE A 219 -23.40 -16.30 -6.47
CA ILE A 219 -23.17 -14.86 -6.61
C ILE A 219 -24.47 -14.13 -6.20
N PRO A 220 -24.51 -13.37 -5.09
CA PRO A 220 -25.67 -12.56 -4.75
C PRO A 220 -26.07 -11.57 -5.87
N GLU A 221 -27.38 -11.40 -6.10
CA GLU A 221 -27.89 -10.52 -7.17
C GLU A 221 -27.57 -9.02 -6.96
N ASN A 222 -27.39 -8.59 -5.70
CA ASN A 222 -27.16 -7.19 -5.31
C ASN A 222 -25.70 -6.91 -4.89
N ILE A 223 -24.72 -7.51 -5.58
CA ILE A 223 -23.30 -7.29 -5.27
C ILE A 223 -22.85 -5.91 -5.73
N ASP A 224 -22.23 -5.18 -4.80
CA ASP A 224 -21.36 -4.06 -5.14
C ASP A 224 -20.00 -4.60 -5.61
N TRP A 225 -19.83 -4.62 -6.93
CA TRP A 225 -18.61 -5.12 -7.58
C TRP A 225 -17.39 -4.25 -7.31
N ASP A 226 -17.57 -2.95 -7.04
CA ASP A 226 -16.44 -2.07 -6.76
C ASP A 226 -15.92 -2.30 -5.33
N SER A 227 -16.82 -2.48 -4.35
CA SER A 227 -16.47 -2.95 -2.99
C SER A 227 -15.64 -4.21 -3.07
N LEU A 228 -16.13 -5.18 -3.84
CA LEU A 228 -15.47 -6.45 -4.00
C LEU A 228 -14.06 -6.29 -4.54
N ARG A 229 -13.88 -5.53 -5.63
CA ARG A 229 -12.56 -5.34 -6.24
C ARG A 229 -11.58 -4.68 -5.28
N LEU A 230 -12.05 -3.79 -4.42
CA LEU A 230 -11.20 -3.17 -3.39
C LEU A 230 -10.77 -4.19 -2.33
N GLU A 231 -11.65 -5.10 -1.92
CA GLU A 231 -11.29 -6.19 -1.00
C GLU A 231 -10.31 -7.17 -1.65
N VAL A 232 -10.55 -7.53 -2.92
CA VAL A 232 -9.63 -8.35 -3.71
C VAL A 232 -8.27 -7.68 -3.82
N ALA A 233 -8.23 -6.41 -4.22
CA ALA A 233 -6.99 -5.64 -4.28
C ALA A 233 -6.29 -5.54 -2.92
N SER A 234 -7.03 -5.48 -1.81
CA SER A 234 -6.50 -5.48 -0.45
C SER A 234 -5.86 -6.82 -0.08
N MET A 235 -6.48 -7.92 -0.49
CA MET A 235 -5.92 -9.27 -0.34
C MET A 235 -4.62 -9.40 -1.15
N TYR A 236 -4.63 -9.04 -2.44
CA TYR A 236 -3.43 -9.09 -3.30
C TYR A 236 -2.31 -8.16 -2.81
N LEU A 237 -2.64 -7.01 -2.23
CA LEU A 237 -1.66 -6.11 -1.61
C LEU A 237 -0.83 -6.84 -0.55
N ASN A 238 -1.47 -7.72 0.25
CA ASN A 238 -0.82 -8.46 1.33
C ASN A 238 -0.19 -9.77 0.83
N ASP A 239 -0.93 -10.57 0.07
CA ASP A 239 -0.51 -11.92 -0.36
C ASP A 239 0.66 -11.88 -1.34
N PHE A 240 0.72 -10.87 -2.21
CA PHE A 240 1.81 -10.71 -3.19
C PHE A 240 2.91 -9.76 -2.74
N ASP A 241 2.81 -9.27 -1.50
CA ASP A 241 3.71 -8.29 -0.93
C ASP A 241 3.93 -7.08 -1.83
N CYS A 242 2.84 -6.37 -2.16
CA CYS A 242 2.91 -5.16 -2.96
C CYS A 242 3.00 -3.92 -2.07
N GLY A 243 3.82 -2.95 -2.46
CA GLY A 243 3.85 -1.64 -1.82
C GLY A 243 2.58 -0.83 -2.09
N VAL A 244 1.99 -0.98 -3.28
CA VAL A 244 0.72 -0.37 -3.69
C VAL A 244 0.02 -1.28 -4.70
N VAL A 245 -1.31 -1.28 -4.71
CA VAL A 245 -2.12 -1.93 -5.76
C VAL A 245 -2.92 -0.89 -6.52
N ILE A 246 -2.94 -0.99 -7.84
CA ILE A 246 -3.71 -0.10 -8.71
C ILE A 246 -4.84 -0.91 -9.35
N VAL A 247 -6.09 -0.56 -9.05
CA VAL A 247 -7.25 -1.10 -9.74
C VAL A 247 -7.47 -0.28 -11.00
N SER A 248 -7.49 -0.94 -12.16
CA SER A 248 -7.60 -0.30 -13.45
C SER A 248 -8.84 -0.76 -14.19
N GLU A 249 -9.71 0.18 -14.57
CA GLU A 249 -10.89 -0.07 -15.41
C GLU A 249 -10.53 -0.42 -16.87
N ARG A 250 -9.25 -0.42 -17.21
CA ARG A 250 -8.74 -0.63 -18.55
C ARG A 250 -7.54 -1.54 -18.53
N ARG A 251 -7.43 -2.39 -19.56
CA ARG A 251 -6.17 -3.05 -19.86
C ARG A 251 -5.07 -2.04 -20.22
N GLN A 252 -3.87 -2.33 -19.77
CA GLN A 252 -2.67 -1.52 -19.87
C GLN A 252 -1.64 -2.23 -20.74
N LEU A 253 -0.85 -1.44 -21.45
CA LEU A 253 0.13 -1.96 -22.40
C LEU A 253 1.36 -2.53 -21.68
N LEU A 254 1.83 -1.86 -20.62
CA LEU A 254 3.05 -2.24 -19.90
C LEU A 254 2.92 -3.53 -19.08
N PHE A 255 1.73 -4.14 -19.01
CA PHE A 255 1.40 -5.25 -18.11
C PHE A 255 1.18 -6.59 -18.84
N GLN A 256 1.93 -6.75 -19.94
CA GLN A 256 2.06 -7.87 -20.88
C GLN A 256 1.29 -7.73 -22.21
N GLY A 257 1.97 -8.00 -23.32
CA GLY A 257 1.44 -7.91 -24.67
C GLY A 257 0.49 -9.07 -25.01
N GLU A 258 -0.62 -8.74 -25.68
CA GLU A 258 -1.13 -9.43 -26.89
C GLU A 258 -2.42 -8.75 -27.40
N ASP A 259 -2.39 -8.43 -28.71
CA ASP A 259 -3.39 -8.04 -29.72
C ASP A 259 -4.52 -7.01 -29.48
N ARG A 260 -4.98 -6.75 -28.26
CA ARG A 260 -6.19 -5.90 -28.06
C ARG A 260 -5.96 -4.47 -27.56
N VAL A 261 -4.76 -4.13 -27.12
CA VAL A 261 -4.43 -2.76 -26.67
C VAL A 261 -3.70 -2.04 -27.80
N HIS A 262 -4.44 -1.30 -28.62
CA HIS A 262 -3.86 -0.63 -29.79
C HIS A 262 -2.95 0.57 -29.44
N LYS A 263 -3.03 1.15 -28.23
CA LYS A 263 -2.28 2.34 -27.82
C LYS A 263 -1.99 2.36 -26.33
N GLU A 264 -0.81 2.87 -26.00
CA GLU A 264 -0.38 3.21 -24.63
C GLU A 264 -1.38 4.13 -23.93
N SER A 265 -1.72 3.82 -22.68
CA SER A 265 -2.66 4.56 -21.87
C SER A 265 -2.02 5.77 -21.16
N LYS A 266 -2.85 6.61 -20.50
CA LYS A 266 -2.33 7.66 -19.60
C LYS A 266 -1.74 7.08 -18.32
N LEU A 267 -2.24 5.93 -17.87
CA LEU A 267 -1.73 5.25 -16.70
C LEU A 267 -0.37 4.62 -17.03
N ASP A 268 -0.22 3.98 -18.19
CA ASP A 268 1.06 3.42 -18.67
C ASP A 268 2.21 4.43 -18.54
N ARG A 269 2.09 5.59 -19.22
CA ARG A 269 3.08 6.69 -19.15
C ARG A 269 3.39 7.18 -17.73
N ARG A 270 2.41 7.10 -16.82
CA ARG A 270 2.61 7.55 -15.43
C ARG A 270 3.41 6.54 -14.63
N LEU A 271 3.17 5.26 -14.87
CA LEU A 271 3.88 4.18 -14.22
C LEU A 271 5.34 4.20 -14.65
N GLU A 272 5.58 4.31 -15.95
CA GLU A 272 6.94 4.44 -16.49
C GLU A 272 7.64 5.69 -15.92
N LYS A 273 6.94 6.82 -15.85
CA LYS A 273 7.49 8.04 -15.23
C LYS A 273 7.78 7.88 -13.73
N ALA A 274 6.91 7.19 -12.98
CA ALA A 274 7.01 7.09 -11.53
C ALA A 274 8.00 6.01 -11.07
N PHE A 275 8.07 4.90 -11.81
CA PHE A 275 8.77 3.69 -11.39
C PHE A 275 9.91 3.29 -12.35
N GLY A 276 10.01 3.93 -13.52
CA GLY A 276 10.96 3.55 -14.56
C GLY A 276 10.56 2.26 -15.27
N GLU A 277 11.57 1.50 -15.68
CA GLU A 277 11.37 0.16 -16.24
C GLU A 277 10.88 -0.80 -15.17
N CYS A 278 9.68 -1.35 -15.40
CA CYS A 278 9.08 -2.38 -14.56
C CYS A 278 9.22 -3.75 -15.22
N GLN A 279 9.62 -4.75 -14.44
CA GLN A 279 9.64 -6.15 -14.86
C GLN A 279 8.37 -6.85 -14.36
N VAL A 280 7.80 -7.74 -15.16
CA VAL A 280 6.60 -8.48 -14.76
C VAL A 280 7.01 -9.74 -14.02
N GLU A 281 6.71 -9.80 -12.72
CA GLU A 281 6.95 -11.00 -11.90
C GLU A 281 5.80 -12.01 -12.02
N VAL A 282 4.56 -11.51 -12.05
CA VAL A 282 3.36 -12.33 -12.22
C VAL A 282 2.52 -11.65 -13.28
N GLY A 283 2.33 -12.30 -14.43
CA GLY A 283 1.60 -11.74 -15.56
C GLY A 283 0.14 -12.17 -15.60
N ARG A 284 -0.78 -11.21 -15.63
CA ARG A 284 -2.22 -11.39 -15.90
C ARG A 284 -2.82 -12.68 -15.35
N LYS A 285 -2.58 -12.95 -14.07
CA LYS A 285 -3.17 -14.09 -13.39
C LYS A 285 -4.68 -13.89 -13.35
N HIS A 286 -5.43 -14.76 -14.04
CA HIS A 286 -6.89 -14.69 -14.06
C HIS A 286 -7.45 -14.96 -12.66
N ILE A 287 -8.40 -14.11 -12.25
CA ILE A 287 -8.99 -14.16 -10.92
C ILE A 287 -10.46 -14.55 -11.07
N ASN A 288 -10.75 -15.78 -10.68
CA ASN A 288 -12.12 -16.22 -10.42
C ASN A 288 -12.40 -16.09 -8.94
N HIS A 289 -13.61 -15.67 -8.59
CA HIS A 289 -14.04 -15.48 -7.22
C HIS A 289 -15.13 -16.51 -6.89
N SER A 290 -14.96 -17.25 -5.79
CA SER A 290 -16.00 -18.09 -5.20
C SER A 290 -16.47 -17.48 -3.89
N TRP A 291 -17.69 -17.81 -3.53
CA TRP A 291 -18.41 -17.15 -2.45
C TRP A 291 -19.00 -18.20 -1.56
N ILE A 292 -18.81 -18.02 -0.25
CA ILE A 292 -19.44 -18.90 0.73
C ILE A 292 -20.28 -18.05 1.68
N PRO A 293 -21.59 -18.34 1.81
CA PRO A 293 -22.43 -17.68 2.80
C PRO A 293 -21.93 -18.01 4.20
N ILE A 294 -21.70 -16.99 5.04
CA ILE A 294 -21.66 -17.22 6.48
C ILE A 294 -23.11 -17.34 6.94
N LYS A 295 -23.45 -18.40 7.67
CA LYS A 295 -24.79 -18.56 8.24
C LYS A 295 -25.11 -17.34 9.12
N GLY A 296 -25.95 -16.45 8.59
CA GLY A 296 -26.60 -15.36 9.29
C GLY A 296 -28.08 -15.34 8.95
N VAL A 297 -28.90 -14.86 9.88
CA VAL A 297 -30.36 -14.73 9.70
C VAL A 297 -30.66 -13.31 9.19
N GLY A 298 -31.44 -13.19 8.12
CA GLY A 298 -31.93 -11.89 7.63
C GLY A 298 -30.84 -10.91 7.18
N ALA A 299 -30.90 -9.67 7.68
CA ALA A 299 -30.02 -8.54 7.30
C ALA A 299 -28.57 -8.68 7.81
N ASP A 300 -28.30 -9.61 8.72
CA ASP A 300 -26.97 -9.88 9.31
C ASP A 300 -26.17 -10.95 8.57
N ARG A 301 -26.59 -11.33 7.35
CA ARG A 301 -25.82 -12.22 6.48
C ARG A 301 -24.48 -11.57 6.10
N ARG A 302 -23.40 -12.10 6.67
CA ARG A 302 -22.03 -11.84 6.22
C ARG A 302 -21.63 -12.89 5.18
N TRP A 303 -20.64 -12.59 4.37
CA TRP A 303 -20.09 -13.59 3.45
C TRP A 303 -18.57 -13.65 3.50
N ILE A 304 -18.04 -14.81 3.12
CA ILE A 304 -16.61 -15.03 2.92
C ILE A 304 -16.34 -14.95 1.43
N LEU A 305 -15.41 -14.07 1.08
CA LEU A 305 -14.82 -14.01 -0.26
C LEU A 305 -13.66 -15.02 -0.33
N ARG A 306 -13.70 -15.94 -1.30
CA ARG A 306 -12.60 -16.87 -1.57
C ARG A 306 -12.11 -16.71 -3.01
N PRO A 307 -10.86 -16.31 -3.27
CA PRO A 307 -10.30 -16.40 -4.62
C PRO A 307 -10.19 -17.87 -5.05
N CYS A 308 -10.78 -18.25 -6.18
CA CYS A 308 -10.74 -19.63 -6.71
C CYS A 308 -9.36 -20.06 -7.18
N SER A 309 -8.46 -19.12 -7.49
CA SER A 309 -7.18 -19.37 -8.15
C SER A 309 -5.96 -18.80 -7.39
N ALA A 310 -6.14 -18.28 -6.17
CA ALA A 310 -5.02 -18.00 -5.29
C ALA A 310 -4.55 -19.30 -4.66
N THR A 311 -3.89 -20.16 -5.44
CA THR A 311 -2.91 -21.09 -4.86
C THR A 311 -1.99 -20.23 -4.01
N PRO A 312 -1.91 -20.45 -2.68
CA PRO A 312 -0.89 -19.79 -1.88
C PRO A 312 0.44 -20.23 -2.48
N LEU A 313 1.21 -19.27 -3.00
CA LEU A 313 2.60 -19.52 -3.37
C LEU A 313 3.35 -19.71 -2.06
N VAL A 314 3.41 -20.96 -1.61
CA VAL A 314 4.43 -21.39 -0.66
C VAL A 314 5.77 -20.90 -1.22
N PRO A 315 6.61 -20.18 -0.46
CA PRO A 315 7.93 -19.83 -0.93
C PRO A 315 8.64 -21.14 -1.26
N THR A 316 9.02 -21.31 -2.53
CA THR A 316 9.87 -22.42 -2.95
C THR A 316 11.19 -22.26 -2.22
N MET A 317 11.34 -22.99 -1.11
CA MET A 317 12.63 -23.28 -0.53
C MET A 317 13.44 -23.99 -1.61
N SER A 318 14.57 -23.36 -1.92
CA SER A 318 15.58 -23.77 -2.87
C SER A 318 15.90 -25.26 -2.81
N ASP A 319 16.02 -25.87 -3.99
CA ASP A 319 16.63 -27.17 -4.22
C ASP A 319 17.95 -27.31 -3.44
N SER A 320 18.01 -28.33 -2.59
CA SER A 320 19.26 -28.98 -2.22
C SER A 320 19.02 -30.48 -2.22
N SER A 321 19.43 -31.09 -3.34
CA SER A 321 19.98 -32.44 -3.48
C SER A 321 19.79 -33.43 -2.32
N GLU A 322 19.19 -34.57 -2.61
CA GLU A 322 19.88 -35.86 -2.44
C GLU A 322 19.20 -36.94 -3.30
N ALA A 323 20.01 -37.52 -4.17
CA ALA A 323 19.69 -38.72 -4.94
C ALA A 323 20.12 -39.97 -4.13
N SER A 324 19.68 -41.14 -4.61
CA SER A 324 19.94 -42.52 -4.14
C SER A 324 19.00 -42.99 -3.01
N ASP A 325 18.45 -44.20 -3.00
CA ASP A 325 18.49 -45.31 -3.96
C ASP A 325 17.32 -46.28 -3.67
N SER A 326 17.02 -47.11 -4.66
CA SER A 326 16.21 -48.35 -4.70
C SER A 326 15.67 -49.01 -3.41
N GLY A 327 14.44 -49.56 -3.47
CA GLY A 327 14.04 -50.64 -2.55
C GLY A 327 12.56 -51.06 -2.56
N SER A 328 12.29 -52.19 -3.23
CA SER A 328 11.12 -53.08 -3.30
C SER A 328 9.93 -52.97 -2.30
N MET A 329 8.75 -53.25 -2.87
CA MET A 329 7.54 -53.88 -2.31
C MET A 329 7.63 -54.50 -0.90
N SER A 330 6.62 -54.21 -0.07
CA SER A 330 5.70 -55.24 0.47
C SER A 330 4.56 -54.63 1.28
N SER A 331 3.35 -55.11 0.98
CA SER A 331 2.13 -55.00 1.78
C SER A 331 2.33 -55.53 3.20
N PHE A 332 1.80 -54.85 4.22
CA PHE A 332 1.23 -55.52 5.39
C PHE A 332 0.15 -54.66 6.03
N SER A 333 -1.08 -55.19 6.03
CA SER A 333 -2.11 -54.88 7.01
C SER A 333 -1.64 -55.28 8.40
N LEU A 334 -1.98 -54.49 9.43
CA LEU A 334 -2.48 -55.03 10.69
C LEU A 334 -3.07 -53.91 11.55
N SER A 335 -4.34 -54.12 11.85
CA SER A 335 -5.11 -53.55 12.94
C SER A 335 -4.42 -53.77 14.29
N ILE A 336 -4.55 -52.80 15.20
CA ILE A 336 -5.01 -52.99 16.58
C ILE A 336 -5.96 -51.82 16.87
#